data_AF-A0A7I8C3Z9-F1
#
_entry.id   AF-A0A7I8C3Z9-F1
#
_cell.length_a   1.000
_cell.length_b   1.000
_cell.length_c   1.000
_cell.angle_alpha   90.00
_cell.angle_beta   90.00
_cell.angle_gamma   90.00
#
_symmetry.space_group_name_H-M   'P 1'
#
loop_
_entity.id
_entity.type
_entity.pdbx_description
1 polymer ?
#
loop_
_entity_poly.entity_id
_entity_poly.type
_entity_poly.pdbx_seq_one_letter_code
_entity_poly.pdbx_strand_id
1 'polypeptide(L)'
;METQTKCSNEALEPGATPAIPITCRLVDTPAGGLQTERTEPLNCCAEYKGYRLNACARPTSSELYAADLVIGRPGFPSRHFRALDHFYDGRQALRYATRWGRIWVDHHLTKNTGNVSRQDNRARQS
;
A
#
# COMPACT_ATOMS: atom_id res chain seq x y z
N MET A 1 11.12 -2.44 30.48
CA MET A 1 11.65 -2.13 29.13
C MET A 1 12.25 -3.43 28.63
N GLU A 2 11.78 -4.15 27.62
CA GLU A 2 10.81 -3.96 26.54
C GLU A 2 10.12 -5.32 26.31
N THR A 3 8.83 -5.30 25.95
CA THR A 3 8.01 -6.49 25.70
C THR A 3 8.25 -7.04 24.31
N GLN A 4 8.72 -8.29 24.21
CA GLN A 4 8.72 -9.04 22.96
C GLN A 4 7.32 -9.60 22.68
N THR A 5 6.66 -9.09 21.64
CA THR A 5 5.43 -9.67 21.12
C THR A 5 5.77 -10.82 20.19
N LYS A 6 5.78 -12.03 20.76
CA LYS A 6 5.70 -13.31 20.08
C LYS A 6 4.26 -13.49 19.57
N CYS A 7 4.03 -13.40 18.26
CA CYS A 7 2.73 -13.72 17.68
C CYS A 7 2.55 -15.24 17.65
N SER A 8 1.85 -15.76 18.66
CA SER A 8 1.32 -17.12 18.66
C SER A 8 0.11 -17.23 17.73
N ASN A 9 0.08 -18.34 17.02
CA ASN A 9 -0.95 -18.88 16.15
C ASN A 9 -1.92 -19.78 16.94
N GLU A 10 -3.14 -19.98 16.38
CA GLU A 10 -4.32 -20.76 16.82
C GLU A 10 -5.40 -19.97 17.60
N ALA A 11 -6.72 -20.10 17.38
CA ALA A 11 -7.59 -20.82 16.44
C ALA A 11 -8.99 -20.17 16.47
N LEU A 12 -9.82 -20.27 15.41
CA LEU A 12 -11.28 -20.14 15.54
C LEU A 12 -12.05 -20.88 14.42
N GLU A 13 -13.03 -21.66 14.87
CA GLU A 13 -13.95 -22.61 14.21
C GLU A 13 -14.94 -22.00 13.17
N PRO A 14 -15.67 -22.85 12.40
CA PRO A 14 -16.28 -22.48 11.11
C PRO A 14 -17.74 -22.00 11.24
N GLY A 15 -18.07 -20.91 10.53
CA GLY A 15 -19.47 -20.49 10.41
C GLY A 15 -19.68 -19.12 9.76
N ALA A 16 -20.27 -19.14 8.57
CA ALA A 16 -21.00 -18.07 7.90
C ALA A 16 -20.22 -16.91 7.21
N THR A 17 -20.52 -16.80 5.91
CA THR A 17 -20.42 -15.64 5.00
C THR A 17 -19.05 -15.39 4.33
N PRO A 18 -18.93 -15.51 3.00
CA PRO A 18 -17.70 -15.19 2.29
C PRO A 18 -17.58 -13.67 2.12
N ALA A 19 -17.09 -12.98 3.16
CA ALA A 19 -16.46 -11.68 2.96
C ALA A 19 -15.09 -11.94 2.35
N ILE A 20 -14.96 -11.74 1.03
CA ILE A 20 -13.73 -11.95 0.27
C ILE A 20 -12.57 -11.21 0.96
N PRO A 21 -11.63 -11.91 1.63
CA PRO A 21 -10.40 -11.28 2.01
C PRO A 21 -9.53 -11.32 0.75
N ILE A 22 -9.24 -10.16 0.17
CA ILE A 22 -8.08 -10.03 -0.74
C ILE A 22 -6.83 -10.10 0.14
N THR A 23 -6.57 -11.32 0.62
CA THR A 23 -5.31 -11.76 1.20
C THR A 23 -4.33 -11.78 0.04
N CYS A 24 -3.30 -10.94 0.11
CA CYS A 24 -2.09 -11.16 -0.66
C CYS A 24 -1.49 -12.49 -0.17
N ARG A 25 -1.94 -13.60 -0.74
CA ARG A 25 -1.37 -14.92 -0.46
C ARG A 25 -0.01 -14.99 -1.13
N LEU A 26 1.03 -14.86 -0.31
CA LEU A 26 2.35 -15.38 -0.60
C LEU A 26 2.20 -16.89 -0.85
N VAL A 27 2.31 -17.29 -2.12
CA VAL A 27 2.34 -18.71 -2.48
C VAL A 27 3.79 -19.17 -2.35
N ASP A 28 4.09 -19.88 -1.27
CA ASP A 28 5.29 -20.69 -1.19
C ASP A 28 5.08 -21.92 -2.10
N THR A 29 5.85 -22.00 -3.19
CA THR A 29 5.98 -23.23 -3.99
C THR A 29 7.45 -23.58 -4.07
N PRO A 30 7.90 -24.76 -3.59
CA PRO A 30 9.28 -25.17 -3.75
C PRO A 30 9.48 -26.06 -4.98
N ALA A 31 10.66 -25.88 -5.57
CA ALA A 31 11.44 -26.79 -6.38
C ALA A 31 11.07 -27.02 -7.87
N GLY A 32 11.97 -26.50 -8.73
CA GLY A 32 12.46 -27.26 -9.89
C GLY A 32 12.37 -26.57 -11.25
N GLY A 33 13.47 -25.97 -11.71
CA GLY A 33 13.73 -25.77 -13.16
C GLY A 33 14.04 -24.33 -13.59
N LEU A 34 15.28 -24.14 -14.06
CA LEU A 34 15.80 -23.02 -14.85
C LEU A 34 15.70 -21.61 -14.23
N GLN A 35 16.77 -21.24 -13.54
CA GLN A 35 17.09 -19.89 -13.09
C GLN A 35 17.24 -18.94 -14.30
N THR A 36 16.16 -18.33 -14.74
CA THR A 36 16.20 -16.98 -15.32
C THR A 36 15.84 -16.06 -14.17
N GLU A 37 16.76 -15.17 -13.79
CA GLU A 37 16.72 -14.33 -12.59
C GLU A 37 15.31 -13.84 -12.23
N ARG A 38 14.71 -14.52 -11.27
CA ARG A 38 13.34 -14.28 -10.82
C ARG A 38 13.38 -13.11 -9.85
N THR A 39 13.40 -11.92 -10.40
CA THR A 39 13.33 -10.69 -9.60
C THR A 39 11.93 -10.56 -9.02
N GLU A 40 11.66 -11.22 -7.90
CA GLU A 40 10.34 -11.19 -7.26
C GLU A 40 9.96 -9.73 -6.91
N PRO A 41 8.79 -9.24 -7.35
CA PRO A 41 8.35 -7.89 -7.04
C PRO A 41 8.11 -7.76 -5.53
N LEU A 42 8.82 -6.83 -4.89
CA LEU A 42 8.68 -6.61 -3.46
C LEU A 42 7.43 -5.77 -3.22
N ASN A 43 6.44 -6.32 -2.50
CA ASN A 43 5.23 -5.60 -2.12
C ASN A 43 5.13 -5.40 -0.61
N CYS A 44 4.53 -4.29 -0.19
CA CYS A 44 4.16 -4.05 1.20
C CYS A 44 2.81 -3.35 1.28
N CYS A 45 2.04 -3.73 2.29
CA CYS A 45 0.77 -3.10 2.61
C CYS A 45 0.91 -2.37 3.94
N ALA A 46 0.47 -1.12 3.99
CA ALA A 46 0.46 -0.33 5.20
C ALA A 46 -0.88 0.40 5.34
N GLU A 47 -1.38 0.51 6.55
CA GLU A 47 -2.55 1.34 6.85
C GLU A 47 -2.08 2.67 7.44
N TYR A 48 -2.67 3.76 6.96
CA TYR A 48 -2.32 5.11 7.39
C TYR A 48 -3.55 6.02 7.39
N LYS A 49 -3.96 6.49 8.58
CA LYS A 49 -5.10 7.41 8.76
C LYS A 49 -6.40 6.95 8.08
N GLY A 50 -6.66 5.63 8.09
CA GLY A 50 -7.83 5.02 7.45
C GLY A 50 -7.71 4.82 5.94
N TYR A 51 -6.53 5.08 5.36
CA TYR A 51 -6.19 4.72 3.99
C TYR A 51 -5.31 3.47 3.98
N ARG A 52 -5.53 2.59 3.01
CA ARG A 52 -4.70 1.42 2.72
C ARG A 52 -3.72 1.77 1.61
N LEU A 53 -2.43 1.70 1.91
CA LEU A 53 -1.32 1.91 0.99
C LEU A 53 -0.79 0.54 0.58
N ASN A 54 -0.85 0.21 -0.71
CA ASN A 54 -0.23 -0.99 -1.26
C ASN A 54 0.91 -0.51 -2.16
N ALA A 55 2.14 -0.60 -1.66
CA ALA A 55 3.34 -0.23 -2.39
C ALA A 55 3.97 -1.48 -3.01
N CYS A 56 4.47 -1.34 -4.23
CA CYS A 56 5.08 -2.42 -4.99
C CYS A 56 6.34 -1.91 -5.69
N ALA A 57 7.44 -2.64 -5.56
CA ALA A 57 8.63 -2.46 -6.37
C ALA A 57 8.53 -3.42 -7.57
N ARG A 58 8.09 -2.89 -8.71
CA ARG A 58 7.92 -3.69 -9.92
C ARG A 58 9.24 -3.72 -10.70
N PRO A 59 9.84 -4.89 -10.95
CA PRO A 59 11.02 -4.98 -11.81
C PRO A 59 10.64 -4.54 -13.23
N THR A 60 11.56 -3.83 -13.88
CA THR A 60 11.46 -3.38 -15.26
C THR A 60 12.47 -4.12 -16.12
N SER A 61 12.34 -4.04 -17.44
CA SER A 61 13.27 -4.68 -18.38
C SER A 61 14.68 -4.07 -18.37
N SER A 62 14.90 -2.97 -17.65
CA SER A 62 16.16 -2.22 -17.59
C SER A 62 16.92 -2.41 -16.27
N GLU A 63 16.73 -3.54 -15.57
CA GLU A 63 17.34 -3.83 -14.24
C GLU A 63 16.97 -2.83 -13.13
N LEU A 64 15.96 -1.99 -13.37
CA LEU A 64 15.45 -1.03 -12.40
C LEU A 64 14.13 -1.51 -11.81
N TYR A 65 13.83 -1.06 -10.60
CA TYR A 65 12.56 -1.25 -9.93
C TYR A 65 11.75 0.03 -9.99
N ALA A 66 10.59 -0.04 -10.62
CA ALA A 66 9.60 1.03 -10.60
C ALA A 66 8.87 1.03 -9.25
N ALA A 67 8.82 2.19 -8.60
CA ALA A 67 8.06 2.41 -7.38
C ALA A 67 6.57 2.62 -7.73
N ASP A 68 5.77 1.57 -7.62
CA ASP A 68 4.33 1.62 -7.81
C ASP A 68 3.61 1.75 -6.46
N LEU A 69 2.47 2.43 -6.46
CA LEU A 69 1.66 2.65 -5.27
C LEU A 69 0.17 2.67 -5.60
N VAL A 70 -0.62 1.94 -4.82
CA VAL A 70 -2.08 2.00 -4.85
C VAL A 70 -2.59 2.45 -3.49
N ILE A 71 -3.34 3.54 -3.48
CA ILE A 71 -3.97 4.11 -2.29
C ILE A 71 -5.46 3.82 -2.35
N GLY A 72 -5.97 3.02 -1.43
CA GLY A 72 -7.39 2.71 -1.28
C GLY A 72 -7.96 3.29 0.01
N ARG A 73 -9.26 3.59 0.00
CA ARG A 73 -10.03 3.88 1.22
C ARG A 73 -11.42 3.25 1.09
N PRO A 74 -11.96 2.62 2.15
CA PRO A 74 -13.31 2.07 2.11
C PRO A 74 -14.32 3.15 1.72
N GLY A 75 -15.17 2.87 0.74
CA GLY A 75 -16.20 3.80 0.25
C GLY A 75 -15.71 4.87 -0.74
N PHE A 76 -14.43 4.83 -1.15
CA PHE A 76 -13.88 5.78 -2.13
C PHE A 76 -13.13 5.04 -3.25
N PRO A 77 -13.03 5.63 -4.46
CA PRO A 77 -12.25 5.05 -5.54
C PRO A 77 -10.77 4.96 -5.14
N SER A 78 -10.15 3.82 -5.47
CA SER A 78 -8.71 3.64 -5.30
C SER A 78 -7.94 4.51 -6.29
N ARG A 79 -6.80 5.04 -5.86
CA ARG A 79 -5.90 5.84 -6.69
C ARG A 79 -4.62 5.07 -6.94
N HIS A 80 -4.25 4.98 -8.21
CA HIS A 80 -3.11 4.20 -8.68
C HIS A 80 -2.04 5.16 -9.18
N PHE A 81 -0.83 4.95 -8.71
CA PHE A 81 0.37 5.66 -9.14
C PHE A 81 1.37 4.63 -9.63
N ARG A 82 1.72 4.74 -10.91
CA ARG A 82 2.66 3.81 -11.56
C ARG A 82 3.97 4.55 -11.77
N ALA A 83 5.08 3.87 -11.49
CA ALA A 83 6.44 4.34 -11.69
C ALA A 83 6.66 5.76 -11.14
N LEU A 84 6.38 5.95 -9.85
CA LEU A 84 6.66 7.20 -9.14
C LEU A 84 8.11 7.64 -9.33
N ASP A 85 9.03 6.66 -9.26
CA ASP A 85 10.45 6.80 -9.54
C ASP A 85 11.05 5.42 -9.84
N HIS A 86 12.30 5.38 -10.30
CA HIS A 86 13.03 4.15 -10.64
C HIS A 86 14.27 4.02 -9.77
N PHE A 87 14.47 2.84 -9.17
CA PHE A 87 15.61 2.56 -8.29
C PHE A 87 16.32 1.28 -8.70
N TYR A 88 17.63 1.22 -8.47
CA TYR A 88 18.41 -0.03 -8.64
C TYR A 88 18.08 -1.06 -7.55
N ASP A 89 17.66 -0.61 -6.37
CA ASP A 89 17.26 -1.49 -5.26
C ASP A 89 15.74 -1.50 -5.07
N GLY A 90 15.15 -2.69 -5.15
CA GLY A 90 13.71 -2.87 -4.97
C GLY A 90 13.25 -2.51 -3.56
N ARG A 91 14.08 -2.68 -2.53
CA ARG A 91 13.71 -2.28 -1.15
C ARG A 91 13.64 -0.76 -1.04
N GLN A 92 14.53 -0.04 -1.71
CA GLN A 92 14.49 1.42 -1.79
C GLN A 92 13.23 1.90 -2.52
N ALA A 93 12.89 1.31 -3.67
CA ALA A 93 11.65 1.61 -4.40
C ALA A 93 10.41 1.43 -3.52
N LEU A 94 10.38 0.32 -2.76
CA LEU A 94 9.27 0.00 -1.86
C LEU A 94 9.13 1.00 -0.71
N ARG A 95 10.24 1.33 -0.04
CA ARG A 95 10.26 2.32 1.06
C ARG A 95 9.87 3.70 0.55
N TYR A 96 10.30 4.06 -0.66
CA TYR A 96 9.96 5.30 -1.31
C TYR A 96 8.45 5.38 -1.59
N ALA A 97 7.87 4.37 -2.27
CA ALA A 97 6.45 4.32 -2.57
C ALA A 97 5.58 4.43 -1.29
N THR A 98 5.93 3.71 -0.22
CA THR A 98 5.20 3.80 1.06
C THR A 98 5.30 5.18 1.70
N ARG A 99 6.49 5.79 1.71
CA ARG A 99 6.68 7.14 2.26
C ARG A 99 5.90 8.18 1.44
N TRP A 100 5.95 8.08 0.12
CA TRP A 100 5.21 8.95 -0.79
C TRP A 100 3.70 8.84 -0.55
N GLY A 101 3.18 7.62 -0.34
CA GLY A 101 1.78 7.41 -0.02
C GLY A 101 1.32 8.11 1.26
N ARG A 102 2.15 8.14 2.31
CA ARG A 102 1.85 8.89 3.55
C ARG A 102 1.77 10.39 3.28
N ILE A 103 2.75 10.94 2.56
CA ILE A 103 2.78 12.36 2.18
C ILE A 103 1.53 12.73 1.36
N TRP A 104 1.15 11.88 0.41
CA TRP A 104 -0.07 12.09 -0.37
C TRP A 104 -1.32 12.13 0.51
N VAL A 105 -1.45 11.19 1.46
CA VAL A 105 -2.59 11.14 2.39
C VAL A 105 -2.63 12.40 3.26
N ASP A 106 -1.50 12.83 3.81
CA ASP A 106 -1.41 14.04 4.62
C ASP A 106 -1.85 15.27 3.82
N HIS A 107 -1.32 15.44 2.61
CA HIS A 107 -1.70 16.54 1.73
C HIS A 107 -3.18 16.48 1.29
N HIS A 108 -3.73 15.28 1.08
CA HIS A 108 -5.13 15.12 0.71
C HIS A 108 -6.08 15.48 1.87
N LEU A 109 -5.70 15.11 3.10
CA LEU A 109 -6.45 15.46 4.31
C LEU A 109 -6.43 16.98 4.55
N THR A 110 -5.26 17.62 4.46
CA THR A 110 -5.17 19.08 4.67
C THR A 110 -5.97 19.87 3.62
N LYS A 111 -5.90 19.44 2.35
CA LYS A 111 -6.70 20.05 1.27
C LYS A 111 -8.19 19.95 1.54
N ASN A 112 -8.66 18.79 1.99
CA ASN A 112 -10.09 18.59 2.28
C ASN A 112 -10.54 19.45 3.46
N THR A 113 -9.73 19.59 4.52
CA THR A 113 -10.04 20.48 5.65
C THR A 113 -10.17 21.95 5.20
N GLY A 114 -9.25 22.43 4.36
CA GLY A 114 -9.29 23.82 3.86
C GLY A 114 -10.50 24.11 2.96
N ASN A 115 -10.98 23.12 2.20
CA ASN A 115 -12.17 23.28 1.36
C ASN A 115 -13.46 23.44 2.19
N VAL A 116 -13.59 22.71 3.30
CA VAL A 116 -14.74 22.83 4.22
C VAL A 116 -14.83 24.26 4.78
N SER A 117 -13.70 24.84 5.20
CA SER A 117 -13.68 26.22 5.72
C SER A 117 -14.02 27.27 4.66
N ARG A 118 -13.64 27.09 3.39
CA ARG A 118 -14.03 28.02 2.31
C ARG A 118 -15.51 27.94 1.98
N GLN A 119 -16.09 26.74 2.04
CA GLN A 119 -17.49 26.54 1.69
C GLN A 119 -18.44 27.08 2.78
N ASP A 120 -18.06 26.95 4.07
CA ASP A 120 -18.80 27.56 5.19
C ASP A 120 -18.82 29.09 5.11
N ASN A 121 -17.66 29.71 4.82
CA ASN A 121 -17.58 31.16 4.65
C ASN A 121 -18.44 31.68 3.49
N ARG A 122 -18.57 30.91 2.40
CA ARG A 122 -19.43 31.29 1.27
C ARG A 122 -20.92 31.18 1.60
N ALA A 123 -21.32 30.18 2.37
CA ALA A 123 -22.72 29.98 2.77
C ALA A 123 -23.22 31.08 3.74
N ARG A 124 -22.33 31.66 4.55
CA ARG A 124 -22.66 32.76 5.48
C ARG A 124 -22.78 34.14 4.83
N GLN A 125 -22.36 34.29 3.58
CA GLN A 125 -22.39 35.56 2.84
C GLN A 125 -23.49 35.61 1.77
N SER A 126 -24.47 34.70 1.81
CA SER A 126 -25.67 34.70 0.94
C SER A 126 -26.92 35.07 1.72
#